data_AF-A0A242DBY7-F1
#
_entry.id   AF-A0A242DBY7-F1
#
_cell.length_a   1.000
_cell.length_b   1.000
_cell.length_c   1.000
_cell.angle_alpha   90.00
_cell.angle_beta   90.00
_cell.angle_gamma   90.00
#
_symmetry.space_group_name_H-M   'P 1'
#
loop_
_entity.id
_entity.type
_entity.pdbx_description
1 polymer ?
#
loop_
_entity_poly.entity_id
_entity_poly.type
_entity_poly.pdbx_seq_one_letter_code
_entity_poly.pdbx_strand_id
1 'polypeptide(L)'
;MTTEFEERMKALHKEFENLSPEERKAVKQKIKRINVLTSRKLERMKHDLLRMETKRAQLSLDGESKELSDLEDRIIIKKREFLKLLFKAKENCSKR
;
A
#
# COMPACT_ATOMS: atom_id res chain seq x y z
N MET A 1 18.74 -7.83 -11.42
CA MET A 1 18.58 -8.01 -9.98
C MET A 1 17.10 -7.95 -9.65
N THR A 2 16.42 -9.08 -9.49
CA THR A 2 15.13 -9.10 -8.79
C THR A 2 15.45 -8.89 -7.31
N THR A 3 15.20 -7.69 -6.82
CA THR A 3 15.47 -7.34 -5.42
C THR A 3 14.46 -8.08 -4.54
N GLU A 4 14.90 -8.67 -3.43
CA GLU A 4 14.05 -9.39 -2.45
C GLU A 4 12.76 -8.62 -2.10
N PHE A 5 12.85 -7.29 -2.11
CA PHE A 5 11.73 -6.36 -1.99
C PHE A 5 10.62 -6.56 -3.05
N GLU A 6 10.95 -6.75 -4.32
CA GLU A 6 9.96 -6.97 -5.39
C GLU A 6 9.19 -8.27 -5.20
N GLU A 7 9.87 -9.33 -4.75
CA GLU A 7 9.26 -10.61 -4.44
C GLU A 7 8.30 -10.48 -3.24
N ARG A 8 8.73 -9.79 -2.18
CA ARG A 8 7.88 -9.50 -1.01
C ARG A 8 6.68 -8.63 -1.38
N MET A 9 6.84 -7.65 -2.26
CA MET A 9 5.75 -6.81 -2.75
C MET A 9 4.76 -7.60 -3.62
N LYS A 10 5.25 -8.50 -4.47
CA LYS A 10 4.43 -9.38 -5.30
C LYS A 10 3.64 -10.38 -4.43
N ALA A 11 4.28 -10.93 -3.39
CA ALA A 11 3.62 -11.78 -2.41
C ALA A 11 2.49 -11.04 -1.67
N LEU A 12 2.73 -9.79 -1.25
CA LEU A 12 1.71 -8.94 -0.63
C LEU A 12 0.52 -8.69 -1.56
N HIS A 13 0.75 -8.35 -2.82
CA HIS A 13 -0.35 -8.17 -3.77
C HIS A 13 -1.13 -9.46 -4.02
N LYS A 14 -0.48 -10.62 -3.94
CA LYS A 14 -1.14 -11.93 -4.03
C LYS A 14 -1.97 -12.24 -2.77
N GLU A 15 -1.49 -11.87 -1.58
CA GLU A 15 -2.17 -12.09 -0.28
C GLU A 15 -3.49 -11.31 -0.17
N PHE A 16 -3.55 -10.07 -0.67
CA PHE A 16 -4.70 -9.19 -0.49
C PHE A 16 -5.65 -9.10 -1.70
N GLU A 17 -5.55 -10.05 -2.65
CA GLU A 17 -6.19 -10.06 -3.96
C GLU A 17 -5.86 -8.84 -4.85
N ASN A 18 -5.62 -9.10 -6.14
CA ASN A 18 -5.60 -8.05 -7.14
C ASN A 18 -7.01 -7.51 -7.38
N LEU A 19 -7.46 -6.59 -6.51
CA LEU A 19 -8.61 -5.75 -6.81
C LEU A 19 -8.37 -5.09 -8.18
N SER A 20 -9.32 -5.24 -9.09
CA SER A 20 -9.29 -4.56 -10.37
C SER A 20 -9.30 -3.04 -10.15
N PRO A 21 -8.79 -2.23 -11.08
CA PRO A 21 -8.85 -0.77 -10.97
C PRO A 21 -10.28 -0.24 -10.70
N GLU A 22 -11.28 -0.90 -11.30
CA GLU A 22 -12.69 -0.57 -11.13
C GLU A 22 -13.19 -0.89 -9.72
N GLU A 23 -12.86 -2.08 -9.20
CA GLU A 23 -13.21 -2.48 -7.84
C GLU A 23 -12.55 -1.56 -6.80
N ARG A 24 -11.28 -1.18 -7.02
CA ARG A 24 -10.60 -0.19 -6.14
C ARG A 24 -11.32 1.15 -6.13
N LYS A 25 -11.77 1.63 -7.29
CA LYS A 25 -12.51 2.89 -7.39
C LYS A 25 -13.83 2.79 -6.64
N ALA A 26 -14.56 1.70 -6.82
CA ALA A 26 -15.83 1.44 -6.12
C ALA A 26 -15.64 1.37 -4.60
N VAL A 27 -14.66 0.60 -4.13
CA VAL A 27 -14.34 0.48 -2.70
C VAL A 27 -13.95 1.84 -2.11
N LYS A 28 -13.10 2.62 -2.78
CA LYS A 28 -12.73 3.97 -2.32
C LYS A 28 -13.94 4.91 -2.22
N GLN A 29 -14.83 4.90 -3.22
CA GLN A 29 -16.03 5.72 -3.19
C GLN A 29 -16.98 5.29 -2.06
N LYS A 30 -17.17 3.99 -1.84
CA LYS A 30 -17.96 3.47 -0.73
C LYS A 30 -17.36 3.84 0.63
N ILE A 31 -16.04 3.70 0.81
CA ILE A 31 -15.35 4.14 2.05
C ILE A 31 -15.57 5.63 2.29
N LYS A 32 -15.45 6.46 1.25
CA LYS A 32 -15.68 7.91 1.37
C LYS A 32 -17.10 8.23 1.84
N ARG A 33 -18.10 7.46 1.41
CA ARG A 33 -19.51 7.62 1.82
C ARG A 33 -19.77 7.11 3.24
N ILE A 34 -19.17 5.98 3.63
CA ILE A 34 -19.44 5.35 4.92
C ILE A 34 -18.61 5.99 6.05
N ASN A 35 -17.33 6.26 5.80
CA ASN A 35 -16.41 6.76 6.81
C ASN A 35 -15.34 7.67 6.20
N VAL A 36 -15.60 8.98 6.24
CA VAL A 36 -14.71 10.04 5.73
C VAL A 36 -13.35 10.02 6.44
N LEU A 37 -13.28 9.70 7.74
CA LEU A 37 -12.02 9.65 8.48
C LEU A 37 -11.13 8.51 8.00
N THR A 38 -11.71 7.33 7.75
CA THR A 38 -11.00 6.19 7.15
C THR A 38 -10.55 6.50 5.73
N SER A 39 -11.38 7.18 4.94
CA SER A 39 -11.02 7.64 3.60
C SER A 39 -9.82 8.59 3.64
N ARG A 40 -9.83 9.60 4.52
CA ARG A 40 -8.71 10.52 4.72
C ARG A 40 -7.45 9.80 5.21
N LYS A 41 -7.59 8.82 6.12
CA LYS A 41 -6.46 8.01 6.59
C LYS A 41 -5.83 7.22 5.43
N LEU A 42 -6.63 6.59 4.58
CA LEU A 42 -6.13 5.86 3.41
C LEU A 42 -5.40 6.77 2.42
N GLU A 43 -5.94 7.96 2.13
CA GLU A 43 -5.25 8.90 1.24
C GLU A 43 -3.95 9.43 1.84
N ARG A 44 -3.88 9.67 3.16
CA ARG A 44 -2.61 9.99 3.84
C ARG A 44 -1.60 8.86 3.71
N MET A 45 -2.00 7.62 4.00
CA MET A 45 -1.13 6.45 3.87
C MET A 45 -0.63 6.24 2.43
N LYS A 46 -1.49 6.49 1.44
CA LYS A 46 -1.11 6.44 0.02
C LYS A 46 -0.01 7.46 -0.32
N HIS A 47 -0.16 8.71 0.11
CA HIS A 47 0.86 9.74 -0.12
C HIS A 47 2.16 9.44 0.61
N ASP A 48 2.09 8.92 1.84
CA ASP A 48 3.26 8.48 2.57
C ASP A 48 4.02 7.36 1.84
N LEU A 49 3.31 6.34 1.36
CA LEU A 49 3.90 5.25 0.59
C LEU A 49 4.58 5.78 -0.68
N LEU A 50 3.93 6.69 -1.41
CA LEU A 50 4.51 7.31 -2.60
C LEU A 50 5.82 8.06 -2.28
N ARG A 51 5.83 8.84 -1.19
CA ARG A 51 7.05 9.54 -0.74
C ARG A 51 8.17 8.56 -0.38
N MET A 52 7.85 7.46 0.29
CA MET A 52 8.83 6.44 0.66
C MET A 52 9.37 5.71 -0.58
N GLU A 53 8.53 5.41 -1.58
CA GLU A 53 8.96 4.85 -2.86
C GLU A 53 9.88 5.81 -3.64
N THR A 54 9.58 7.12 -3.63
CA THR A 54 10.48 8.13 -4.21
C THR A 54 11.83 8.14 -3.49
N LYS A 55 11.84 8.13 -2.15
CA LYS A 55 13.09 8.09 -1.38
C LYS A 55 13.88 6.81 -1.62
N ARG A 56 13.20 5.67 -1.78
CA ARG A 56 13.83 4.38 -2.15
C ARG A 56 14.53 4.49 -3.50
N ALA A 57 13.88 5.09 -4.50
CA ALA A 57 14.47 5.28 -5.82
C ALA A 57 15.73 6.16 -5.77
N GLN A 58 15.74 7.20 -4.93
CA GLN A 58 16.91 8.05 -4.68
C GLN A 58 18.05 7.25 -4.03
N LEU A 59 17.78 6.58 -2.90
CA LEU A 59 18.78 5.78 -2.18
C LEU A 59 19.33 4.61 -3.02
N SER A 60 18.52 4.05 -3.90
CA SER A 60 18.94 3.01 -4.84
C SER A 60 19.96 3.51 -5.87
N LEU A 61 20.01 4.82 -6.14
CA LEU A 61 21.00 5.44 -7.03
C LEU A 61 22.27 5.84 -6.25
N ASP A 62 22.12 6.22 -4.98
CA ASP A 62 23.21 6.72 -4.12
C ASP A 62 24.09 5.59 -3.51
N GLY A 63 23.68 4.31 -3.63
CA GLY A 63 24.47 3.16 -3.17
C GLY A 63 24.42 2.88 -1.66
N GLU A 64 23.56 3.61 -0.93
CA GLU A 64 23.32 3.50 0.52
C GLU A 64 22.54 2.21 0.88
N SER A 65 23.24 1.07 0.96
CA SER A 65 22.63 -0.27 1.10
C SER A 65 21.83 -0.46 2.40
N LYS A 66 22.31 0.06 3.54
CA LYS A 66 21.66 -0.16 4.84
C LYS A 66 20.39 0.67 5.01
N GLU A 67 20.46 1.97 4.70
CA GLU A 67 19.28 2.85 4.76
C GLU A 67 18.19 2.43 3.76
N LEU A 68 18.60 1.93 2.59
CA LEU A 68 17.70 1.39 1.58
C LEU A 68 16.93 0.17 2.12
N SER A 69 17.63 -0.79 2.73
CA SER A 69 17.02 -1.99 3.32
C SER A 69 16.01 -1.63 4.43
N ASP A 70 16.39 -0.76 5.36
CA ASP A 70 15.50 -0.29 6.44
C ASP A 70 14.27 0.47 5.90
N LEU A 71 14.42 1.17 4.77
CA LEU A 71 13.31 1.86 4.11
C LEU A 71 12.39 0.87 3.40
N GLU A 72 12.94 -0.12 2.71
CA GLU A 72 12.19 -1.19 2.05
C GLU A 72 11.32 -1.97 3.03
N ASP A 73 11.85 -2.34 4.20
CA ASP A 73 11.09 -3.00 5.25
C ASP A 73 9.91 -2.15 5.76
N ARG A 74 10.15 -0.84 5.97
CA ARG A 74 9.10 0.10 6.38
C ARG A 74 8.02 0.23 5.30
N ILE A 75 8.40 0.25 4.02
CA ILE A 75 7.45 0.28 2.91
C ILE A 75 6.57 -0.98 2.92
N ILE A 76 7.16 -2.16 3.09
CA ILE A 76 6.43 -3.44 3.14
C ILE A 76 5.42 -3.46 4.28
N ILE A 77 5.83 -3.08 5.50
CA ILE A 77 4.93 -3.04 6.66
C ILE A 77 3.77 -2.08 6.41
N LYS A 78 4.06 -0.87 5.94
CA LYS A 78 3.04 0.17 5.72
C LYS A 78 2.10 -0.18 4.56
N LYS A 79 2.62 -0.86 3.53
CA LYS A 79 1.82 -1.39 2.41
C LYS A 79 0.87 -2.48 2.89
N ARG A 80 1.34 -3.38 3.74
CA ARG A 80 0.51 -4.43 4.35
C ARG A 80 -0.64 -3.83 5.17
N GLU A 81 -0.37 -2.83 5.99
CA GLU A 81 -1.41 -2.13 6.75
C GLU A 81 -2.44 -1.46 5.83
N PHE A 82 -1.97 -0.79 4.78
CA PHE A 82 -2.83 -0.14 3.79
C PHE A 82 -3.76 -1.15 3.10
N LEU A 83 -3.20 -2.28 2.64
CA LEU A 83 -3.97 -3.34 1.99
C LEU A 83 -4.96 -4.00 2.96
N LYS A 84 -4.56 -4.26 4.21
CA LYS A 84 -5.45 -4.78 5.25
C LYS A 84 -6.64 -3.86 5.53
N LEU A 85 -6.43 -2.54 5.54
CA LEU A 85 -7.50 -1.56 5.69
C LEU A 85 -8.45 -1.54 4.48
N LEU A 86 -7.90 -1.61 3.26
CA LEU A 86 -8.70 -1.71 2.05
C LEU A 86 -9.53 -2.99 2.01
N PHE A 87 -8.95 -4.13 2.41
CA PHE A 87 -9.63 -5.41 2.45
C PHE A 87 -10.77 -5.41 3.46
N LYS A 88 -10.52 -4.95 4.70
CA LYS A 88 -11.58 -4.77 5.72
C LYS A 88 -12.71 -3.87 5.23
N ALA A 89 -12.36 -2.81 4.51
CA ALA A 89 -13.35 -1.93 3.92
C ALA A 89 -14.15 -2.59 2.80
N LYS A 90 -13.53 -3.42 1.95
CA LYS A 90 -14.20 -4.25 0.93
C LYS A 90 -15.22 -5.18 1.60
N GLU A 91 -14.82 -5.92 2.64
CA GLU A 91 -15.72 -6.83 3.36
C GLU A 91 -16.92 -6.10 3.97
N ASN A 92 -16.68 -4.97 4.64
CA ASN A 92 -17.76 -4.15 5.21
C ASN A 92 -18.70 -3.58 4.14
N CYS A 93 -18.22 -3.37 2.91
CA CYS A 93 -19.00 -2.91 1.78
C CYS A 93 -19.75 -4.03 1.03
N SER A 94 -19.43 -5.29 1.30
CA SER A 94 -20.08 -6.47 0.71
C SER A 94 -21.15 -7.08 1.59
N LYS A 95 -21.12 -6.80 2.91
CA LYS A 95 -22.08 -7.32 3.91
C LYS A 95 -23.31 -6.41 4.12
N ARG A 96 -23.42 -5.29 3.38
CA ARG A 96 -24.54 -4.33 3.40
C ARG A 96 -25.06 -4.14 1.99
#